data_AF-A0A938PK99-F1
#
_entry.id   AF-A0A938PK99-F1
#
_cell.length_a   1.000
_cell.length_b   1.000
_cell.length_c   1.000
_cell.angle_alpha   90.00
_cell.angle_beta   90.00
_cell.angle_gamma   90.00
#
_symmetry.space_group_name_H-M   'P 1'
#
loop_
_entity.id
_entity.type
_entity.pdbx_description
1 polymer ?
#
loop_
_entity_poly.entity_id
_entity_poly.type
_entity_poly.pdbx_seq_one_letter_code
_entity_poly.pdbx_strand_id
1 'polypeptide(L)' 'MVWQSGTAFWSMGGYGLYVWGSFGVTVLGVALEVWLLRRGQRSLINRLQRMQRWEAQ' A
#
# COMPACT_ATOMS: atom_id res chain seq x y z
N MET A 1 -35.84 6.91 -6.10
CA MET A 1 -36.15 5.82 -5.16
C MET A 1 -34.98 4.87 -5.15
N VAL A 2 -34.36 4.76 -3.98
CA VAL A 2 -33.45 3.71 -3.52
C VAL A 2 -32.29 3.34 -4.45
N TRP A 3 -31.16 4.02 -4.24
CA TRP A 3 -29.85 3.38 -4.37
C TRP A 3 -29.78 2.26 -3.32
N GLN A 4 -30.50 1.15 -3.57
CA GLN A 4 -30.22 -0.12 -2.94
C GLN A 4 -28.92 -0.59 -3.60
N SER A 5 -27.78 -0.12 -3.10
CA SER A 5 -27.04 -0.87 -2.11
C SER A 5 -25.79 -1.39 -2.82
N GLY A 6 -24.62 -1.28 -2.19
CA GLY A 6 -23.39 -1.91 -2.69
C GLY A 6 -23.55 -3.41 -3.00
N THR A 7 -24.64 -4.03 -2.56
CA THR A 7 -25.07 -5.39 -2.93
C THR A 7 -25.45 -5.54 -4.41
N ALA A 8 -25.89 -4.51 -5.14
CA ALA A 8 -26.15 -4.59 -6.59
C ALA A 8 -24.86 -4.74 -7.42
N PHE A 9 -23.75 -4.18 -6.92
CA PHE A 9 -22.42 -4.37 -7.49
C PHE A 9 -21.87 -5.78 -7.21
N TRP A 10 -22.25 -6.36 -6.08
CA TRP A 10 -21.91 -7.74 -5.72
C TRP A 10 -22.81 -8.77 -6.44
N SER A 11 -24.06 -8.42 -6.72
CA SER A 11 -25.03 -9.28 -7.40
C SER A 11 -24.93 -9.26 -8.93
N MET A 12 -24.06 -8.42 -9.52
CA MET A 12 -23.71 -8.44 -10.96
C MET A 12 -22.74 -9.58 -11.36
N GLY A 13 -22.64 -10.63 -10.53
CA GLY A 13 -22.34 -12.00 -10.95
C GLY A 13 -20.96 -12.30 -11.58
N GLY A 14 -20.08 -11.32 -11.78
CA GLY A 14 -18.77 -11.56 -12.40
C GLY A 14 -17.91 -10.32 -12.69
N TYR A 15 -18.50 -9.14 -12.86
CA TYR A 15 -17.74 -7.92 -13.20
C TYR A 15 -17.10 -7.21 -11.99
N GLY A 16 -17.67 -7.37 -10.79
CA GLY A 16 -17.11 -6.79 -9.57
C GLY A 16 -15.70 -7.32 -9.27
N LEU A 17 -15.46 -8.61 -9.49
CA LEU A 17 -14.15 -9.25 -9.30
C LEU A 17 -13.06 -8.68 -10.23
N TYR A 18 -13.40 -8.21 -11.43
CA TYR A 18 -12.44 -7.57 -12.34
C TYR A 18 -12.03 -6.17 -11.87
N VAL A 19 -13.02 -5.37 -11.43
CA VAL A 19 -12.77 -4.03 -10.90
C VAL A 19 -11.98 -4.15 -9.61
N TRP A 20 -12.47 -4.93 -8.64
CA TRP A 20 -11.78 -5.17 -7.39
C TRP A 20 -10.44 -5.89 -7.56
N GLY A 21 -10.29 -6.74 -8.58
CA GLY A 21 -9.02 -7.36 -8.94
C GLY A 21 -7.97 -6.35 -9.39
N SER A 22 -8.33 -5.42 -10.28
CA SER A 22 -7.40 -4.39 -10.78
C SER A 22 -7.03 -3.38 -9.69
N PHE A 23 -8.02 -2.95 -8.90
CA PHE A 23 -7.79 -2.13 -7.70
C PHE A 23 -6.96 -2.89 -6.66
N GLY A 24 -7.22 -4.18 -6.45
CA GLY A 24 -6.45 -5.05 -5.58
C GLY A 24 -4.99 -5.19 -6.01
N VAL A 25 -4.73 -5.42 -7.30
CA VAL A 25 -3.37 -5.47 -7.86
C VAL A 25 -2.65 -4.14 -7.68
N THR A 26 -3.34 -3.02 -7.89
CA THR A 26 -2.77 -1.68 -7.70
C THR A 26 -2.42 -1.43 -6.23
N VAL A 27 -3.35 -1.73 -5.32
CA VAL A 27 -3.13 -1.61 -3.87
C VAL A 27 -2.02 -2.55 -3.41
N LEU A 28 -1.94 -3.77 -3.95
CA LEU A 28 -0.86 -4.72 -3.67
C LEU A 28 0.50 -4.19 -4.14
N GLY A 29 0.58 -3.63 -5.35
CA GLY A 29 1.81 -3.01 -5.86
C GLY A 29 2.29 -1.86 -4.97
N VAL A 30 1.39 -0.93 -4.64
CA VAL A 30 1.69 0.19 -3.74
C VAL A 30 2.06 -0.31 -2.34
N ALA A 31 1.36 -1.29 -1.80
CA ALA A 31 1.65 -1.86 -0.49
C ALA A 31 3.04 -2.55 -0.46
N LEU A 32 3.39 -3.28 -1.52
CA LEU A 32 4.72 -3.89 -1.68
C LEU A 32 5.80 -2.84 -1.76
N GLU A 33 5.60 -1.77 -2.54
CA GLU A 33 6.55 -0.67 -2.65
C GLU A 33 6.75 0.02 -1.29
N VAL A 34 5.66 0.37 -0.58
CA VAL A 34 5.72 0.94 0.77
C VAL A 34 6.41 -0.01 1.75
N TRP A 35 6.17 -1.31 1.65
CA TRP A 35 6.82 -2.30 2.50
C TRP A 35 8.33 -2.39 2.25
N LEU A 36 8.75 -2.41 0.98
CA LEU A 36 10.16 -2.38 0.58
C LEU A 36 10.84 -1.08 1.02
N LEU A 37 10.19 0.07 0.84
CA LEU A 37 10.68 1.37 1.29
C LEU A 37 10.85 1.40 2.81
N ARG A 38 9.85 0.92 3.57
CA ARG A 38 9.93 0.83 5.04
C ARG A 38 11.05 -0.09 5.50
N ARG A 39 11.32 -1.18 4.76
CA ARG A 39 12.46 -2.07 5.05
C ARG A 39 13.79 -1.36 4.79
N GLY A 40 13.90 -0.59 3.71
CA GLY A 40 15.09 0.20 3.37
C GLY A 40 15.33 1.41 4.29
N GLN A 41 14.27 2.02 4.82
CA GLN A 41 14.35 3.16 5.75
C GLN A 41 15.17 2.84 7.01
N ARG A 42 15.08 1.60 7.52
CA ARG A 42 15.88 1.16 8.67
C ARG A 42 17.39 1.28 8.40
N SER A 43 17.82 1.01 7.16
CA SER A 43 19.21 1.12 6.75
C SER A 43 19.67 2.57 6.60
N LEU A 44 18.78 3.48 6.18
CA LEU A 44 19.07 4.91 6.10
C LEU A 44 19.16 5.55 7.49
N ILE A 45 18.24 5.24 8.40
CA ILE A 45 18.26 5.76 9.78
C ILE A 45 19.55 5.33 10.50
N ASN A 46 19.95 4.07 10.36
CA ASN A 46 21.20 3.56 10.94
C ASN A 46 22.46 4.22 10.33
N ARG A 47 22.39 4.73 9.10
CA ARG A 47 23.48 5.50 8.48
C ARG A 47 23.54 6.93 9.04
N LEU A 48 22.41 7.61 9.14
CA LEU A 48 22.33 8.96 9.69
C LEU A 48 22.74 9.01 11.17
N GLN A 49 22.32 8.02 11.97
CA GLN A 49 22.73 7.91 13.37
C GLN A 49 24.25 7.75 13.54
N ARG A 50 24.93 7.11 12.58
CA ARG A 50 26.40 6.99 12.62
C ARG A 50 27.07 8.32 12.30
N MET A 51 26.55 9.09 11.35
CA MET A 51 27.08 10.41 11.01
C MET A 51 26.89 11.42 12.16
N GLN A 52 25.72 11.44 12.79
CA GLN A 52 25.48 12.33 13.93
C GLN A 52 26.41 12.07 15.12
N ARG A 53 26.81 10.82 15.35
CA ARG A 53 27.77 10.49 16.41
C ARG A 53 29.19 11.01 16.14
N TRP A 54 29.53 11.26 14.88
CA TRP A 54 30.85 11.75 14.48
C TRP A 54 30.90 13.29 14.49
N GLU A 55 29.76 13.96 14.29
CA GLU A 55 29.66 15.42 14.42
C GLU A 55 29.52 15.88 15.88
N ALA A 56 29.02 15.02 16.77
CA ALA A 56 28.80 15.34 18.18
C ALA A 56 30.03 15.09 19.10
N GLN A 57 31.18 14.73 18.52
CA GLN A 57 32.42 14.38 19.22
C GLN A 57 33.55 15.32 18.81
#